data_AF-A0A7X2FWK0-F1
#
_entry.id   AF-A0A7X2FWK0-F1
#
_cell.length_a   1.000
_cell.length_b   1.000
_cell.length_c   1.000
_cell.angle_alpha   90.00
_cell.angle_beta   90.00
_cell.angle_gamma   90.00
#
_symmetry.space_group_name_H-M   'P 1'
#
loop_
_entity.id
_entity.type
_entity.pdbx_description
1 polymer ?
#
loop_
_entity_poly.entity_id
_entity_poly.type
_entity_poly.pdbx_seq_one_letter_code
_entity_poly.pdbx_strand_id
1 'polypeptide(L)'
;MTRKVIIVGGGMAGISLGAVLSAETEVTVLERETAPGYHATGRSAAVYAPAYGNRVIRALTAASREFLETPPDGFSASPLLEPRHVMFFGRADQQETLAALISETAGQPGLQAVSASEVLAQIPCFRSGYLHSAVEDTTTSGIDVDALLQGYARQLRSNGGDILTDFDVDSLSRERDNWAITSKDGRSIDADVLVDAAGAWADQLAVMSGVAPVGLTPLRRTAITIDPPAGVDVSGWSIAIDADEELYFKPEAGRLLVSPADETPSEPCDAQPEELDIAICVDRLETATDLTVRRITHKWAGLRTFSPDRTPVVGYDPADNGFFWLAGQGGYGIQTAPAMAELAAALVMNRAVPERLAAYGVKEEDLTPHRFTTDSESGQ
;
A
#
# COMPACT_ATOMS: atom_id res chain seq x y z
N MET A 1 -10.72 -3.75 -32.81
CA MET A 1 -9.99 -2.56 -32.31
C MET A 1 -9.40 -2.97 -30.98
N THR A 2 -8.17 -2.55 -30.67
CA THR A 2 -7.57 -2.77 -29.35
C THR A 2 -8.38 -1.98 -28.32
N ARG A 3 -8.70 -2.58 -27.17
CA ARG A 3 -9.49 -1.93 -26.12
C ARG A 3 -8.72 -0.76 -25.54
N LYS A 4 -9.36 0.41 -25.38
CA LYS A 4 -8.78 1.62 -24.81
C LYS A 4 -9.13 1.71 -23.32
N VAL A 5 -8.11 1.66 -22.47
CA VAL A 5 -8.25 1.68 -21.01
C VAL A 5 -7.62 2.95 -20.46
N ILE A 6 -8.43 3.75 -19.79
CA ILE A 6 -7.96 4.92 -19.03
C ILE A 6 -7.88 4.53 -17.56
N ILE A 7 -6.73 4.76 -16.96
CA ILE A 7 -6.49 4.52 -15.53
C ILE A 7 -6.29 5.89 -14.86
N VAL A 8 -7.15 6.24 -13.91
CA VAL A 8 -7.00 7.49 -13.15
C VAL A 8 -6.20 7.21 -11.88
N GLY A 9 -5.01 7.81 -11.78
CA GLY A 9 -4.09 7.68 -10.65
C GLY A 9 -2.73 7.11 -11.05
N GLY A 10 -1.68 7.93 -11.01
CA GLY A 10 -0.28 7.55 -11.23
C GLY A 10 0.43 7.07 -9.95
N GLY A 11 -0.30 6.51 -8.99
CA GLY A 11 0.29 5.79 -7.86
C GLY A 11 0.74 4.39 -8.26
N MET A 12 1.28 3.64 -7.29
CA MET A 12 1.70 2.25 -7.49
C MET A 12 0.59 1.39 -8.11
N ALA A 13 -0.66 1.56 -7.65
CA ALA A 13 -1.79 0.80 -8.16
C ALA A 13 -2.04 1.00 -9.66
N GLY A 14 -2.17 2.25 -10.11
CA GLY A 14 -2.47 2.54 -11.51
C GLY A 14 -1.27 2.28 -12.43
N ILE A 15 -0.05 2.60 -11.99
CA ILE A 15 1.16 2.37 -12.78
C ILE A 15 1.46 0.87 -12.93
N SER A 16 1.33 0.07 -11.88
CA SER A 16 1.56 -1.38 -11.97
C SER A 16 0.50 -2.07 -12.83
N LEU A 17 -0.79 -1.72 -12.67
CA LEU A 17 -1.84 -2.23 -13.55
C LEU A 17 -1.58 -1.83 -15.01
N GLY A 18 -1.27 -0.56 -15.27
CA GLY A 18 -1.02 -0.09 -16.62
C GLY A 18 0.16 -0.83 -17.28
N ALA A 19 1.23 -1.07 -16.52
CA ALA A 19 2.38 -1.83 -17.01
C ALA A 19 2.04 -3.27 -17.44
N VAL A 20 1.14 -3.94 -16.71
CA VAL A 20 0.69 -5.29 -17.06
C VAL A 20 -0.31 -5.25 -18.23
N LEU A 21 -1.31 -4.37 -18.20
CA LEU A 21 -2.35 -4.27 -19.23
C LEU A 21 -1.84 -3.78 -20.60
N SER A 22 -0.83 -2.92 -20.61
CA SER A 22 -0.28 -2.32 -21.84
C SER A 22 0.33 -3.33 -22.81
N ALA A 23 0.61 -4.56 -22.36
CA ALA A 23 1.05 -5.63 -23.24
C ALA A 23 -0.02 -6.07 -24.25
N GLU A 24 -1.31 -5.82 -23.97
CA GLU A 24 -2.44 -6.31 -24.76
C GLU A 24 -3.49 -5.23 -25.10
N THR A 25 -3.39 -4.04 -24.50
CA THR A 25 -4.40 -2.97 -24.59
C THR A 25 -3.76 -1.59 -24.81
N GLU A 26 -4.53 -0.64 -25.33
CA GLU A 26 -4.12 0.76 -25.37
C GLU A 26 -4.37 1.37 -24.00
N VAL A 27 -3.30 1.70 -23.27
CA VAL A 27 -3.39 2.19 -21.89
C VAL A 27 -2.90 3.62 -21.81
N THR A 28 -3.66 4.45 -21.12
CA THR A 28 -3.21 5.77 -20.68
C THR A 28 -3.50 5.93 -19.19
N VAL A 29 -2.46 6.24 -18.42
CA VAL A 29 -2.56 6.59 -16.99
C VAL A 29 -2.65 8.12 -16.88
N LEU A 30 -3.68 8.62 -16.20
CA LEU A 30 -3.88 10.03 -15.91
C LEU A 30 -3.43 10.32 -14.48
N GLU A 31 -2.47 11.21 -14.31
CA GLU A 31 -1.95 11.63 -13.02
C GLU A 31 -2.17 13.12 -12.84
N ARG A 32 -2.78 13.51 -11.71
CA ARG A 32 -3.09 14.89 -11.38
C ARG A 32 -1.83 15.70 -11.14
N GLU A 33 -0.88 15.13 -10.41
CA GLU A 33 0.35 15.79 -10.02
C GLU A 33 1.36 15.86 -11.19
N THR A 34 2.42 16.65 -11.01
CA THR A 34 3.49 16.78 -12.00
C THR A 34 4.31 15.49 -12.18
N ALA A 35 4.19 14.54 -11.25
CA ALA A 35 4.91 13.28 -11.26
C ALA A 35 4.10 12.16 -10.58
N PRO A 36 4.21 10.91 -11.07
CA PRO A 36 3.72 9.72 -10.40
C PRO A 36 4.26 9.58 -8.97
N GLY A 37 3.48 8.95 -8.10
CA GLY A 37 3.95 8.56 -6.76
C GLY A 37 4.05 9.68 -5.72
N TYR A 38 3.59 10.91 -6.00
CA TYR A 38 3.66 12.05 -5.06
C TYR A 38 2.90 11.84 -3.73
N HIS A 39 1.80 11.10 -3.77
CA HIS A 39 0.93 10.81 -2.62
C HIS A 39 1.36 9.54 -1.87
N ALA A 40 0.42 8.68 -1.46
CA ALA A 40 0.66 7.56 -0.56
C ALA A 40 1.80 6.62 -1.00
N THR A 41 2.01 6.43 -2.31
CA THR A 41 3.11 5.59 -2.83
C THR A 41 4.48 6.08 -2.38
N GLY A 42 4.79 7.36 -2.56
CA GLY A 42 6.08 7.97 -2.17
C GLY A 42 6.20 8.25 -0.66
N ARG A 43 5.18 7.94 0.14
CA ARG A 43 5.12 8.23 1.59
C ARG A 43 5.08 6.97 2.46
N SER A 44 5.21 5.80 1.84
CA SER A 44 5.19 4.48 2.47
C SER A 44 6.39 4.24 3.39
N ALA A 45 6.23 3.35 4.38
CA ALA A 45 7.34 2.80 5.16
C ALA A 45 8.14 1.74 4.39
N ALA A 46 7.65 1.31 3.22
CA ALA A 46 8.39 0.48 2.27
C ALA A 46 8.86 -0.87 2.85
N VAL A 47 7.94 -1.63 3.43
CA VAL A 47 8.22 -2.96 4.02
C VAL A 47 7.40 -4.03 3.30
N TYR A 48 8.04 -5.15 3.00
CA TYR A 48 7.42 -6.40 2.61
C TYR A 48 7.26 -7.27 3.87
N ALA A 49 6.02 -7.54 4.27
CA ALA A 49 5.68 -8.30 5.47
C ALA A 49 4.59 -9.34 5.18
N PRO A 50 4.97 -10.62 4.92
CA PRO A 50 4.03 -11.69 4.57
C PRO A 50 2.95 -11.96 5.63
N ALA A 51 3.28 -11.74 6.90
CA ALA A 51 2.38 -11.95 8.02
C ALA A 51 1.40 -10.79 8.28
N TYR A 52 1.57 -9.65 7.60
CA TYR A 52 0.81 -8.43 7.87
C TYR A 52 -0.53 -8.39 7.12
N GLY A 53 -1.56 -7.83 7.76
CA GLY A 53 -2.90 -7.68 7.19
C GLY A 53 -3.77 -8.93 7.31
N ASN A 54 -4.98 -8.86 6.74
CA ASN A 54 -5.95 -9.96 6.76
C ASN A 54 -5.54 -11.10 5.80
N ARG A 55 -6.32 -12.19 5.79
CA ARG A 55 -6.07 -13.37 4.93
C ARG A 55 -5.83 -13.00 3.45
N VAL A 56 -6.63 -12.09 2.90
CA VAL A 56 -6.56 -11.70 1.48
C VAL A 56 -5.28 -10.93 1.20
N ILE A 57 -4.91 -10.00 2.09
CA ILE A 57 -3.65 -9.26 2.00
C ILE A 57 -2.43 -10.20 2.08
N ARG A 58 -2.44 -11.15 3.03
CA ARG A 58 -1.35 -12.13 3.18
C ARG A 58 -1.20 -12.99 1.92
N ALA A 59 -2.30 -13.42 1.32
CA ALA A 59 -2.31 -14.16 0.06
C ALA A 59 -1.72 -13.35 -1.11
N LEU A 60 -2.17 -12.10 -1.29
CA LEU A 60 -1.65 -11.19 -2.32
C LEU A 60 -0.17 -10.85 -2.12
N THR A 61 0.25 -10.67 -0.87
CA THR A 61 1.65 -10.39 -0.51
C THR A 61 2.53 -11.59 -0.83
N ALA A 62 2.14 -12.79 -0.40
CA ALA A 62 2.86 -14.02 -0.73
C ALA A 62 2.94 -14.25 -2.25
N ALA A 63 1.86 -14.01 -2.99
CA ALA A 63 1.82 -14.13 -4.44
C ALA A 63 2.65 -13.07 -5.19
N SER A 64 3.05 -11.99 -4.52
CA SER A 64 3.91 -10.93 -5.05
C SER A 64 5.40 -11.21 -4.86
N ARG A 65 5.75 -12.16 -3.99
CA ARG A 65 7.13 -12.44 -3.59
C ARG A 65 8.07 -12.70 -4.75
N GLU A 66 7.70 -13.63 -5.63
CA GLU A 66 8.55 -14.06 -6.76
C GLU A 66 8.91 -12.89 -7.67
N PHE A 67 7.95 -12.00 -7.96
CA PHE A 67 8.22 -10.81 -8.76
C PHE A 67 9.16 -9.84 -8.05
N LEU A 68 9.01 -9.66 -6.74
CA LEU A 68 9.84 -8.74 -5.96
C LEU A 68 11.27 -9.28 -5.77
N GLU A 69 11.44 -10.60 -5.60
CA GLU A 69 12.75 -11.25 -5.47
C GLU A 69 13.47 -11.37 -6.82
N THR A 70 12.73 -11.69 -7.88
CA THR A 70 13.26 -11.95 -9.22
C THR A 70 12.40 -11.26 -10.30
N PRO A 71 12.44 -9.92 -10.39
CA PRO A 71 11.70 -9.22 -11.43
C PRO A 71 12.29 -9.54 -12.83
N PRO A 72 11.53 -9.34 -13.92
CA PRO A 72 12.03 -9.58 -15.28
C PRO A 72 13.32 -8.84 -15.59
N ASP A 73 14.14 -9.39 -16.48
CA ASP A 73 15.41 -8.78 -16.90
C ASP A 73 15.20 -7.33 -17.37
N GLY A 74 16.00 -6.41 -16.81
CA GLY A 74 15.93 -4.99 -17.13
C GLY A 74 14.80 -4.21 -16.42
N PHE A 75 14.00 -4.87 -15.57
CA PHE A 75 12.94 -4.19 -14.80
C PHE A 75 13.52 -3.16 -13.83
N SER A 76 14.54 -3.51 -13.05
CA SER A 76 15.25 -2.61 -12.14
C SER A 76 16.77 -2.78 -12.25
N ALA A 77 17.53 -1.72 -11.92
CA ALA A 77 18.99 -1.75 -11.94
C ALA A 77 19.61 -2.34 -10.65
N SER A 78 18.79 -2.56 -9.62
CA SER A 78 19.18 -3.07 -8.31
C SER A 78 18.07 -3.98 -7.77
N PRO A 79 18.37 -4.88 -6.82
CA PRO A 79 17.36 -5.71 -6.17
C PRO A 79 16.23 -4.85 -5.60
N LEU A 80 14.97 -5.29 -5.76
CA LEU A 80 13.82 -4.59 -5.21
C LEU A 80 13.65 -4.83 -3.71
N LEU A 81 14.16 -5.95 -3.21
CA LEU A 81 14.09 -6.34 -1.81
C LEU A 81 15.47 -6.30 -1.15
N GLU A 82 15.52 -5.70 0.04
CA GLU A 82 16.65 -5.78 0.96
C GLU A 82 16.22 -6.54 2.22
N PRO A 83 16.76 -7.74 2.49
CA PRO A 83 16.38 -8.52 3.67
C PRO A 83 16.50 -7.72 4.96
N ARG A 84 15.42 -7.71 5.76
CA ARG A 84 15.38 -6.94 7.01
C ARG A 84 14.31 -7.49 7.92
N HIS A 85 14.71 -8.00 9.07
CA HIS A 85 13.77 -8.58 10.01
C HIS A 85 12.84 -7.53 10.61
N VAL A 86 11.64 -7.97 10.98
CA VAL A 86 10.68 -7.21 11.78
C VAL A 86 10.62 -7.82 13.16
N MET A 87 10.69 -6.97 14.17
CA MET A 87 10.58 -7.29 15.58
C MET A 87 9.29 -6.69 16.13
N PHE A 88 8.27 -7.52 16.29
CA PHE A 88 7.07 -7.16 17.03
C PHE A 88 7.39 -7.24 18.52
N PHE A 89 7.42 -6.11 19.21
CA PHE A 89 7.68 -6.06 20.65
C PHE A 89 6.41 -5.76 21.43
N GLY A 90 6.32 -6.24 22.66
CA GLY A 90 5.18 -5.99 23.53
C GLY A 90 5.60 -5.78 24.97
N ARG A 91 4.84 -4.92 25.63
CA ARG A 91 4.86 -4.69 27.07
C ARG A 91 4.06 -5.77 27.80
N ALA A 92 4.07 -5.73 29.13
CA ALA A 92 3.37 -6.72 29.95
C ALA A 92 1.85 -6.75 29.71
N ASP A 93 1.25 -5.61 29.37
CA ASP A 93 -0.17 -5.45 29.05
C ASP A 93 -0.54 -5.92 27.62
N GLN A 94 0.45 -6.22 26.77
CA GLN A 94 0.26 -6.58 25.36
C GLN A 94 0.56 -8.04 25.04
N GLN A 95 0.73 -8.87 26.07
CA GLN A 95 1.08 -10.28 25.91
C GLN A 95 0.02 -11.05 25.10
N GLU A 96 -1.26 -10.71 25.26
CA GLU A 96 -2.36 -11.34 24.52
C GLU A 96 -2.33 -11.00 23.03
N THR A 97 -2.00 -9.75 22.67
CA THR A 97 -1.86 -9.32 21.27
C THR A 97 -0.74 -10.10 20.56
N LEU A 98 0.42 -10.25 21.20
CA LEU A 98 1.52 -11.04 20.63
C LEU A 98 1.18 -12.53 20.52
N ALA A 99 0.47 -13.09 21.49
CA ALA A 99 0.01 -14.47 21.43
C ALA A 99 -0.99 -14.70 20.28
N ALA A 100 -1.90 -13.72 20.06
CA ALA A 100 -2.83 -13.74 18.94
C ALA A 100 -2.08 -13.67 17.60
N LEU A 101 -1.07 -12.78 17.47
CA LEU A 101 -0.23 -12.70 16.28
C LEU A 101 0.37 -14.07 15.93
N ILE A 102 1.06 -14.72 16.88
CA ILE A 102 1.66 -16.05 16.68
C ILE A 102 0.59 -17.08 16.26
N SER A 103 -0.58 -17.06 16.90
CA SER A 103 -1.66 -17.99 16.62
C SER A 103 -2.25 -17.79 15.23
N GLU A 104 -2.49 -16.55 14.82
CA GLU A 104 -3.07 -16.20 13.51
C GLU A 104 -2.10 -16.43 12.35
N THR A 105 -0.80 -16.36 12.62
CA THR A 105 0.26 -16.61 11.64
C THR A 105 0.85 -18.00 11.81
N ALA A 106 0.21 -18.88 12.59
CA ALA A 106 0.69 -20.24 12.81
C ALA A 106 0.81 -20.98 11.46
N GLY A 107 2.02 -21.46 11.16
CA GLY A 107 2.33 -22.11 9.89
C GLY A 107 2.96 -21.18 8.83
N GLN A 108 3.04 -19.87 9.08
CA GLN A 108 3.91 -19.01 8.29
C GLN A 108 5.37 -19.23 8.68
N PRO A 109 6.29 -19.37 7.71
CA PRO A 109 7.70 -19.56 8.00
C PRO A 109 8.31 -18.30 8.63
N GLY A 110 9.31 -18.50 9.49
CA GLY A 110 10.21 -17.45 9.95
C GLY A 110 9.67 -16.52 11.05
N LEU A 111 8.45 -16.74 11.55
CA LEU A 111 7.96 -16.11 12.78
C LEU A 111 8.36 -16.94 14.01
N GLN A 112 9.05 -16.32 14.96
CA GLN A 112 9.52 -16.97 16.18
C GLN A 112 9.42 -16.05 17.39
N ALA A 113 9.04 -16.61 18.53
CA ALA A 113 9.11 -15.88 19.80
C ALA A 113 10.58 -15.69 20.20
N VAL A 114 10.93 -14.48 20.63
CA VAL A 114 12.29 -14.14 21.06
C VAL A 114 12.28 -13.46 22.44
N SER A 115 13.38 -13.62 23.16
CA SER A 115 13.61 -13.00 24.46
C SER A 115 13.96 -11.52 24.34
N ALA A 116 13.76 -10.77 25.42
CA ALA A 116 14.18 -9.36 25.49
C ALA A 116 15.69 -9.18 25.21
N SER A 117 16.53 -10.14 25.60
CA SER A 117 17.97 -10.10 25.28
C SER A 117 18.27 -10.25 23.79
N GLU A 118 17.50 -11.06 23.07
CA GLU A 118 17.64 -11.22 21.62
C GLU A 118 17.16 -9.96 20.88
N VAL A 119 16.07 -9.33 21.37
CA VAL A 119 15.63 -8.01 20.86
C VAL A 119 16.75 -6.98 21.03
N LEU A 120 17.31 -6.86 22.25
CA LEU A 120 18.36 -5.88 22.54
C LEU A 120 19.67 -6.13 21.78
N ALA A 121 19.94 -7.36 21.35
CA ALA A 121 21.09 -7.66 20.50
C ALA A 121 20.95 -7.08 19.08
N GLN A 122 19.71 -6.95 18.59
CA GLN A 122 19.41 -6.39 17.26
C GLN A 122 19.05 -4.91 17.30
N ILE A 123 18.40 -4.47 18.38
CA ILE A 123 17.89 -3.11 18.58
C ILE A 123 18.33 -2.62 19.98
N PRO A 124 19.61 -2.19 20.14
CA PRO A 124 20.23 -1.88 21.42
C PRO A 124 19.84 -0.48 21.94
N CYS A 125 18.55 -0.14 21.90
CA CYS A 125 18.06 1.16 22.37
C CYS A 125 16.86 1.08 23.30
N PHE A 126 16.20 -0.07 23.46
CA PHE A 126 15.06 -0.18 24.35
C PHE A 126 15.44 0.05 25.81
N ARG A 127 14.58 0.78 26.52
CA ARG A 127 14.75 1.05 27.94
C ARG A 127 14.62 -0.24 28.75
N SER A 128 15.45 -0.37 29.79
CA SER A 128 15.37 -1.51 30.71
C SER A 128 13.98 -1.64 31.33
N GLY A 129 13.40 -2.85 31.26
CA GLY A 129 12.08 -3.16 31.81
C GLY A 129 10.89 -2.79 30.90
N TYR A 130 11.13 -2.20 29.72
CA TYR A 130 10.05 -1.88 28.77
C TYR A 130 9.55 -3.12 28.02
N LEU A 131 10.48 -3.97 27.56
CA LEU A 131 10.17 -5.18 26.80
C LEU A 131 9.74 -6.33 27.73
N HIS A 132 8.58 -6.94 27.45
CA HIS A 132 8.11 -8.16 28.12
C HIS A 132 8.24 -9.39 27.22
N SER A 133 7.76 -9.30 25.99
CA SER A 133 7.83 -10.38 25.00
C SER A 133 7.99 -9.81 23.59
N ALA A 134 8.50 -10.61 22.66
CA ALA A 134 8.62 -10.22 21.27
C ALA A 134 8.49 -11.40 20.31
N VAL A 135 8.16 -11.09 19.07
CA VAL A 135 8.10 -12.00 17.93
C VAL A 135 8.94 -11.42 16.81
N GLU A 136 9.88 -12.21 16.32
CA GLU A 136 10.70 -11.86 15.17
C GLU A 136 10.12 -12.51 13.92
N ASP A 137 9.97 -11.74 12.84
CA ASP A 137 9.70 -12.22 11.49
C ASP A 137 10.95 -12.04 10.61
N THR A 138 11.58 -13.17 10.28
CA THR A 138 12.81 -13.25 9.46
C THR A 138 12.55 -13.30 7.96
N THR A 139 11.28 -13.28 7.53
CA THR A 139 10.87 -13.35 6.12
C THR A 139 10.55 -11.99 5.50
N THR A 140 10.82 -10.93 6.25
CA THR A 140 10.52 -9.55 5.89
C THR A 140 11.71 -8.89 5.17
N SER A 141 11.38 -7.85 4.39
CA SER A 141 12.36 -7.08 3.63
C SER A 141 11.95 -5.61 3.56
N GLY A 142 12.92 -4.71 3.42
CA GLY A 142 12.66 -3.39 2.84
C GLY A 142 12.36 -3.52 1.35
N ILE A 143 11.54 -2.61 0.81
CA ILE A 143 11.22 -2.53 -0.62
C ILE A 143 11.79 -1.23 -1.19
N ASP A 144 12.53 -1.30 -2.29
CA ASP A 144 12.85 -0.11 -3.08
C ASP A 144 11.61 0.31 -3.89
N VAL A 145 10.79 1.19 -3.29
CA VAL A 145 9.52 1.65 -3.85
C VAL A 145 9.73 2.45 -5.14
N ASP A 146 10.78 3.27 -5.21
CA ASP A 146 11.06 4.05 -6.41
C ASP A 146 11.50 3.13 -7.55
N ALA A 147 12.42 2.20 -7.30
CA ALA A 147 12.83 1.24 -8.32
C ALA A 147 11.65 0.41 -8.84
N LEU A 148 10.73 0.00 -7.96
CA LEU A 148 9.51 -0.72 -8.32
C LEU A 148 8.57 0.14 -9.18
N LEU A 149 8.26 1.36 -8.75
CA LEU A 149 7.36 2.27 -9.45
C LEU A 149 7.93 2.65 -10.83
N GLN A 150 9.22 3.00 -10.88
CA GLN A 150 9.89 3.37 -12.12
C GLN A 150 10.06 2.17 -13.05
N GLY A 151 10.24 0.96 -12.51
CA GLY A 151 10.25 -0.29 -13.29
C GLY A 151 8.94 -0.48 -14.04
N TYR A 152 7.80 -0.37 -13.34
CA TYR A 152 6.49 -0.43 -13.97
C TYR A 152 6.24 0.73 -14.94
N ALA A 153 6.61 1.95 -14.58
CA ALA A 153 6.45 3.10 -15.48
C ALA A 153 7.25 2.95 -16.78
N ARG A 154 8.47 2.38 -16.71
CA ARG A 154 9.26 2.03 -17.90
C ARG A 154 8.59 0.93 -18.71
N GLN A 155 8.11 -0.12 -18.08
CA GLN A 155 7.42 -1.23 -18.74
C GLN A 155 6.16 -0.75 -19.48
N LEU A 156 5.33 0.09 -18.84
CA LEU A 156 4.15 0.71 -19.44
C LEU A 156 4.53 1.48 -20.73
N ARG A 157 5.55 2.35 -20.63
CA ARG A 157 6.02 3.14 -21.78
C ARG A 157 6.64 2.28 -22.88
N SER A 158 7.39 1.23 -22.53
CA SER A 158 8.00 0.33 -23.53
C SER A 158 6.96 -0.47 -24.31
N ASN A 159 5.80 -0.73 -23.69
CA ASN A 159 4.67 -1.37 -24.34
C ASN A 159 3.82 -0.38 -25.17
N GLY A 160 4.19 0.90 -25.19
CA GLY A 160 3.49 1.95 -25.95
C GLY A 160 2.32 2.61 -25.21
N GLY A 161 2.17 2.35 -23.91
CA GLY A 161 1.20 3.08 -23.09
C GLY A 161 1.74 4.43 -22.60
N ASP A 162 0.81 5.34 -22.30
CA ASP A 162 1.11 6.71 -21.91
C ASP A 162 0.89 6.96 -20.42
N ILE A 163 1.68 7.89 -19.85
CA ILE A 163 1.47 8.44 -18.52
C ILE A 163 1.38 9.96 -18.69
N LEU A 164 0.17 10.50 -18.55
CA LEU A 164 -0.12 11.92 -18.69
C LEU A 164 -0.18 12.55 -17.29
N THR A 165 0.89 13.25 -16.91
CA THR A 165 0.90 14.08 -15.70
C THR A 165 0.19 15.41 -15.92
N ASP A 166 -0.01 16.15 -14.84
CA ASP A 166 -0.75 17.41 -14.81
C ASP A 166 -2.19 17.25 -15.35
N PHE A 167 -2.75 16.04 -15.35
CA PHE A 167 -4.09 15.74 -15.84
C PHE A 167 -5.05 15.62 -14.64
N ASP A 168 -5.53 16.77 -14.16
CA ASP A 168 -6.55 16.83 -13.10
C ASP A 168 -7.94 16.63 -13.71
N VAL A 169 -8.55 15.46 -13.47
CA VAL A 169 -9.88 15.11 -13.98
C VAL A 169 -10.93 16.06 -13.38
N ASP A 170 -11.73 16.68 -14.24
CA ASP A 170 -12.79 17.62 -13.87
C ASP A 170 -14.19 17.01 -14.01
N SER A 171 -14.41 16.24 -15.08
CA SER A 171 -15.69 15.59 -15.32
C SER A 171 -15.53 14.26 -16.06
N LEU A 172 -16.42 13.33 -15.71
CA LEU A 172 -16.55 12.03 -16.32
C LEU A 172 -17.98 11.85 -16.80
N SER A 173 -18.17 11.38 -18.03
CA SER A 173 -19.51 11.08 -18.54
C SER A 173 -19.50 9.85 -19.40
N ARG A 174 -20.58 9.06 -19.33
CA ARG A 174 -20.80 7.94 -20.24
C ARG A 174 -21.52 8.40 -21.49
N GLU A 175 -20.83 8.32 -22.63
CA GLU A 175 -21.37 8.61 -23.95
C GLU A 175 -21.60 7.29 -24.71
N ARG A 176 -22.83 6.78 -24.69
CA ARG A 176 -23.18 5.43 -25.19
C ARG A 176 -22.39 4.36 -24.44
N ASP A 177 -21.49 3.66 -25.12
CA ASP A 177 -20.69 2.58 -24.55
C ASP A 177 -19.33 3.06 -24.02
N ASN A 178 -18.94 4.30 -24.31
CA ASN A 178 -17.60 4.84 -24.02
C ASN A 178 -17.64 5.88 -22.90
N TRP A 179 -16.51 6.03 -22.21
CA TRP A 179 -16.24 7.14 -21.31
C TRP A 179 -15.71 8.34 -22.07
N ALA A 180 -16.14 9.53 -21.66
CA ALA A 180 -15.47 10.79 -21.95
C ALA A 180 -14.91 11.36 -20.65
N ILE A 181 -13.61 11.66 -20.65
CA ILE A 181 -12.86 12.18 -19.51
C ILE A 181 -12.35 13.57 -19.89
N THR A 182 -12.76 14.59 -19.15
CA THR A 182 -12.30 15.97 -19.33
C THR A 182 -11.46 16.40 -18.14
N SER A 183 -10.33 17.03 -18.40
CA SER A 183 -9.48 17.63 -17.38
C SER A 183 -9.82 19.10 -17.14
N LYS A 184 -9.36 19.67 -16.02
CA LYS A 184 -9.59 21.07 -15.65
C LYS A 184 -9.05 22.10 -16.64
N ASP A 185 -8.04 21.73 -17.42
CA ASP A 185 -7.48 22.61 -18.47
C ASP A 185 -8.16 22.44 -19.83
N GLY A 186 -9.19 21.59 -19.91
CA GLY A 186 -10.02 21.39 -21.10
C GLY A 186 -9.53 20.31 -22.06
N ARG A 187 -8.46 19.56 -21.75
CA ARG A 187 -8.13 18.34 -22.52
C ARG A 187 -9.21 17.28 -22.31
N SER A 188 -9.58 16.59 -23.38
CA SER A 188 -10.57 15.51 -23.38
C SER A 188 -10.00 14.23 -23.97
N ILE A 189 -10.32 13.09 -23.35
CA ILE A 189 -9.88 11.76 -23.77
C ILE A 189 -11.07 10.80 -23.64
N ASP A 190 -11.27 9.91 -24.61
CA ASP A 190 -12.27 8.83 -24.54
C ASP A 190 -11.68 7.50 -24.05
N ALA A 191 -12.51 6.58 -23.55
CA ALA A 191 -12.09 5.23 -23.19
C ALA A 191 -13.21 4.19 -23.35
N ASP A 192 -12.86 2.92 -23.57
CA ASP A 192 -13.81 1.82 -23.44
C ASP A 192 -13.99 1.42 -21.96
N VAL A 193 -12.93 1.58 -21.16
CA VAL A 193 -12.90 1.28 -19.72
C VAL A 193 -12.26 2.41 -18.96
N LEU A 194 -12.89 2.80 -17.86
CA LEU A 194 -12.33 3.67 -16.86
C LEU A 194 -11.95 2.85 -15.62
N VAL A 195 -10.67 2.84 -15.27
CA VAL A 195 -10.17 2.25 -14.04
C VAL A 195 -9.93 3.35 -13.02
N ASP A 196 -10.58 3.24 -11.87
CA ASP A 196 -10.34 4.07 -10.72
C ASP A 196 -9.22 3.51 -9.85
N ALA A 197 -8.04 4.10 -9.99
CA ALA A 197 -6.88 3.85 -9.14
C ALA A 197 -6.47 5.12 -8.39
N ALA A 198 -7.42 6.02 -8.09
CA ALA A 198 -7.16 7.37 -7.59
C ALA A 198 -6.81 7.42 -6.08
N GLY A 199 -6.53 6.27 -5.46
CA GLY A 199 -6.12 6.17 -4.06
C GLY A 199 -7.18 6.73 -3.11
N ALA A 200 -6.83 7.73 -2.31
CA ALA A 200 -7.77 8.38 -1.39
C ALA A 200 -8.95 9.05 -2.11
N TRP A 201 -8.80 9.43 -3.37
CA TRP A 201 -9.83 10.13 -4.15
C TRP A 201 -10.79 9.19 -4.89
N ALA A 202 -10.66 7.87 -4.77
CA ALA A 202 -11.44 6.91 -5.57
C ALA A 202 -12.97 7.08 -5.39
N ASP A 203 -13.48 7.18 -4.15
CA ASP A 203 -14.91 7.43 -3.94
C ASP A 203 -15.38 8.78 -4.53
N GLN A 204 -14.52 9.81 -4.56
CA GLN A 204 -14.86 11.09 -5.22
C GLN A 204 -14.91 10.94 -6.75
N LEU A 205 -14.01 10.13 -7.32
CA LEU A 205 -14.00 9.82 -8.76
C LEU A 205 -15.23 9.00 -9.16
N ALA A 206 -15.61 8.01 -8.36
CA ALA A 206 -16.83 7.23 -8.56
C ALA A 206 -18.09 8.11 -8.54
N VAL A 207 -18.22 9.02 -7.56
CA VAL A 207 -19.34 9.97 -7.53
C VAL A 207 -19.33 10.86 -8.78
N MET A 208 -18.16 11.33 -9.22
CA MET A 208 -18.02 12.12 -10.45
C MET A 208 -18.41 11.33 -11.72
N SER A 209 -18.22 10.00 -11.73
CA SER A 209 -18.60 9.12 -12.83
C SER A 209 -20.07 8.66 -12.80
N GLY A 210 -20.82 9.03 -11.75
CA GLY A 210 -22.20 8.59 -11.54
C GLY A 210 -22.32 7.20 -10.89
N VAL A 211 -21.22 6.65 -10.38
CA VAL A 211 -21.14 5.38 -9.66
C VAL A 211 -21.28 5.62 -8.15
N ALA A 212 -21.93 4.69 -7.43
CA ALA A 212 -22.06 4.78 -5.98
C ALA A 212 -20.71 4.53 -5.29
N PRO A 213 -20.33 5.31 -4.28
CA PRO A 213 -19.08 5.09 -3.55
C PRO A 213 -19.13 3.79 -2.74
N VAL A 214 -17.97 3.15 -2.53
CA VAL A 214 -17.85 1.90 -1.75
C VAL A 214 -17.56 2.14 -0.26
N GLY A 215 -17.47 3.41 0.16
CA GLY A 215 -17.28 3.78 1.56
C GLY A 215 -15.82 3.75 1.99
N LEU A 216 -14.93 4.23 1.12
CA LEU A 216 -13.51 4.34 1.40
C LEU A 216 -13.24 5.39 2.48
N THR A 217 -12.40 5.04 3.44
CA THR A 217 -11.94 5.94 4.50
C THR A 217 -10.42 6.10 4.39
N PRO A 218 -9.93 7.30 4.01
CA PRO A 218 -8.52 7.66 4.14
C PRO A 218 -8.15 7.86 5.61
N LEU A 219 -7.10 7.17 6.06
CA LEU A 219 -6.54 7.28 7.40
C LEU A 219 -5.12 7.84 7.27
N ARG A 220 -4.88 8.99 7.90
CA ARG A 220 -3.57 9.62 7.94
C ARG A 220 -2.62 8.78 8.79
N ARG A 221 -1.40 8.60 8.28
CA ARG A 221 -0.26 8.06 9.02
C ARG A 221 0.93 9.00 8.91
N THR A 222 1.43 9.43 10.05
CA THR A 222 2.52 10.36 10.26
C THR A 222 3.84 9.61 10.40
N ALA A 223 4.90 10.16 9.82
CA ALA A 223 6.26 9.66 10.03
C ALA A 223 7.24 10.83 10.15
N ILE A 224 8.28 10.60 10.94
CA ILE A 224 9.41 11.51 11.12
C ILE A 224 10.71 10.75 10.89
N THR A 225 11.76 11.48 10.53
CA THR A 225 13.13 10.95 10.54
C THR A 225 13.98 11.71 11.53
N ILE A 226 14.70 10.99 12.37
CA ILE A 226 15.57 11.55 13.41
C ILE A 226 17.00 11.07 13.20
N ASP A 227 17.97 11.87 13.65
CA ASP A 227 19.36 11.44 13.68
C ASP A 227 19.57 10.41 14.82
N PRO A 228 20.31 9.31 14.60
CA PRO A 228 20.67 8.40 15.66
C PRO A 228 21.65 9.09 16.63
N PRO A 229 21.87 8.51 17.83
CA PRO A 229 22.91 9.00 18.73
C PRO A 229 24.27 9.03 18.04
N ALA A 230 25.10 10.03 18.38
CA ALA A 230 26.39 10.22 17.72
C ALA A 230 27.27 8.97 17.82
N GLY A 231 27.74 8.47 16.67
CA GLY A 231 28.60 7.29 16.57
C GLY A 231 27.86 5.95 16.62
N VAL A 232 26.52 5.94 16.68
CA VAL A 232 25.72 4.73 16.58
C VAL A 232 25.35 4.47 15.12
N ASP A 233 25.79 3.33 14.59
CA ASP A 233 25.32 2.80 13.32
C ASP A 233 24.02 2.01 13.55
N VAL A 234 22.94 2.50 12.94
CA VAL A 234 21.61 1.86 13.02
C VAL A 234 21.29 1.00 11.80
N SER A 235 22.14 0.98 10.76
CA SER A 235 21.83 0.36 9.47
C SER A 235 21.42 -1.12 9.57
N GLY A 236 22.03 -1.85 10.51
CA GLY A 236 21.75 -3.26 10.79
C GLY A 236 20.60 -3.52 11.76
N TRP A 237 19.91 -2.50 12.29
CA TRP A 237 18.79 -2.74 13.19
C TRP A 237 17.59 -3.31 12.44
N SER A 238 16.90 -4.22 13.11
CA SER A 238 15.59 -4.73 12.70
C SER A 238 14.52 -3.63 12.81
N ILE A 239 13.44 -3.77 12.04
CA ILE A 239 12.29 -2.89 12.14
C ILE A 239 11.58 -3.21 13.47
N ALA A 240 11.40 -2.23 14.34
CA ALA A 240 10.68 -2.42 15.60
C ALA A 240 9.22 -1.98 15.43
N ILE A 241 8.26 -2.84 15.78
CA ILE A 241 6.83 -2.55 15.74
C ILE A 241 6.21 -2.92 17.09
N ASP A 242 5.51 -1.98 17.72
CA ASP A 242 4.74 -2.25 18.93
C ASP A 242 3.56 -3.18 18.61
N ALA A 243 3.28 -4.13 19.50
CA ALA A 243 2.27 -5.17 19.29
C ALA A 243 0.87 -4.62 18.97
N ASP A 244 0.48 -3.49 19.57
CA ASP A 244 -0.81 -2.85 19.33
C ASP A 244 -0.73 -1.75 18.24
N GLU A 245 0.35 -1.71 17.46
CA GLU A 245 0.64 -0.66 16.48
C GLU A 245 0.60 0.76 17.08
N GLU A 246 1.18 0.96 18.27
CA GLU A 246 1.29 2.31 18.85
C GLU A 246 2.56 3.06 18.42
N LEU A 247 3.60 2.33 18.01
CA LEU A 247 4.90 2.87 17.63
C LEU A 247 5.56 1.90 16.65
N TYR A 248 6.18 2.42 15.60
CA TYR A 248 7.23 1.68 14.92
C TYR A 248 8.40 2.58 14.58
N PHE A 249 9.58 1.97 14.48
CA PHE A 249 10.77 2.64 13.98
C PHE A 249 11.67 1.68 13.22
N LYS A 250 12.40 2.23 12.26
CA LYS A 250 13.34 1.46 11.44
C LYS A 250 14.50 2.31 10.96
N PRO A 251 15.62 1.68 10.58
CA PRO A 251 16.67 2.37 9.83
C PRO A 251 16.15 2.87 8.48
N GLU A 252 16.57 4.09 8.13
CA GLU A 252 16.22 4.76 6.89
C GLU A 252 17.39 5.65 6.46
N ALA A 253 18.13 5.27 5.42
CA ALA A 253 19.26 6.03 4.88
C ALA A 253 20.26 6.56 5.94
N GLY A 254 20.64 5.70 6.91
CA GLY A 254 21.54 6.05 8.01
C GLY A 254 20.90 6.85 9.16
N ARG A 255 19.59 7.06 9.11
CA ARG A 255 18.74 7.66 10.15
C ARG A 255 17.77 6.64 10.72
N LEU A 256 16.92 7.07 11.65
CA LEU A 256 15.75 6.33 12.08
C LEU A 256 14.49 7.01 11.56
N LEU A 257 13.65 6.27 10.82
CA LEU A 257 12.26 6.61 10.59
C LEU A 257 11.46 6.16 11.80
N VAL A 258 10.56 7.00 12.30
CA VAL A 258 9.71 6.74 13.47
C VAL A 258 8.28 7.17 13.14
N SER A 259 7.30 6.40 13.58
CA SER A 259 5.88 6.69 13.38
C SER A 259 5.07 6.30 14.62
N PRO A 260 4.04 7.08 15.00
CA PRO A 260 3.08 6.69 16.03
C PRO A 260 2.02 5.71 15.49
N ALA A 261 2.16 5.27 14.23
CA ALA A 261 1.25 4.37 13.53
C ALA A 261 -0.22 4.84 13.53
N ASP A 262 -0.43 6.15 13.58
CA ASP A 262 -1.74 6.78 13.56
C ASP A 262 -2.61 6.27 12.40
N GLU A 263 -3.91 6.20 12.70
CA GLU A 263 -4.99 5.89 11.78
C GLU A 263 -6.06 7.00 11.87
N THR A 264 -5.63 8.26 11.88
CA THR A 264 -6.55 9.39 12.06
C THR A 264 -7.38 9.61 10.80
N PRO A 265 -8.73 9.56 10.88
CA PRO A 265 -9.58 9.81 9.70
C PRO A 265 -9.29 11.16 9.04
N SER A 266 -9.28 11.18 7.71
CA SER A 266 -9.03 12.36 6.91
C SER A 266 -9.87 12.35 5.64
N GLU A 267 -10.30 13.53 5.20
CA GLU A 267 -10.72 13.70 3.81
C GLU A 267 -9.52 13.49 2.86
N PRO A 268 -9.76 13.14 1.58
CA PRO A 268 -8.72 13.07 0.56
C PRO A 268 -8.04 14.43 0.35
N CYS A 269 -6.74 14.49 0.64
CA CYS A 269 -5.95 15.72 0.55
C CYS A 269 -4.46 15.41 0.34
N ASP A 270 -3.68 16.45 0.05
CA ASP A 270 -2.23 16.38 0.23
C ASP A 270 -1.91 16.43 1.74
N ALA A 271 -1.92 15.25 2.37
CA ALA A 271 -1.82 15.12 3.81
C ALA A 271 -0.49 15.64 4.36
N GLN A 272 -0.57 16.46 5.40
CA GLN A 272 0.58 16.94 6.16
C GLN A 272 0.55 16.32 7.57
N PRO A 273 1.71 16.13 8.22
CA PRO A 273 1.74 15.62 9.58
C PRO A 273 1.25 16.68 10.56
N GLU A 274 0.42 16.26 11.52
CA GLU A 274 -0.04 17.15 12.60
C GLU A 274 0.99 17.23 13.71
N GLU A 275 1.14 18.41 14.32
CA GLU A 275 2.13 18.61 15.40
C GLU A 275 1.84 17.73 16.62
N LEU A 276 0.58 17.42 16.89
CA LEU A 276 0.20 16.50 17.97
C LEU A 276 0.65 15.06 17.66
N ASP A 277 0.46 14.59 16.43
CA ASP A 277 0.87 13.24 16.00
C ASP A 277 2.40 13.09 16.09
N ILE A 278 3.14 14.16 15.73
CA ILE A 278 4.59 14.22 15.90
C ILE A 278 4.99 14.16 17.39
N ALA A 279 4.33 14.94 18.25
CA ALA A 279 4.62 14.94 19.68
C ALA A 279 4.37 13.57 20.31
N ILE A 280 3.26 12.91 19.95
CA ILE A 280 2.96 11.53 20.37
C ILE A 280 4.04 10.57 19.89
N CYS A 281 4.47 10.70 18.63
CA CYS A 281 5.54 9.87 18.06
C CYS A 281 6.84 9.97 18.86
N VAL A 282 7.26 11.20 19.19
CA VAL A 282 8.46 11.46 20.00
C VAL A 282 8.29 10.92 21.41
N ASP A 283 7.17 11.21 22.07
CA ASP A 283 6.88 10.75 23.44
C ASP A 283 6.90 9.23 23.56
N ARG A 284 6.25 8.52 22.62
CA ARG A 284 6.24 7.06 22.59
C ARG A 284 7.64 6.48 22.36
N LEU A 285 8.42 7.06 21.45
CA LEU A 285 9.80 6.62 21.21
C LEU A 285 10.68 6.82 22.44
N GLU A 286 10.67 8.01 23.05
CA GLU A 286 11.47 8.33 24.24
C GLU A 286 10.96 7.62 25.50
N THR A 287 9.72 7.13 25.49
CA THR A 287 9.20 6.25 26.55
C THR A 287 9.73 4.83 26.39
N ALA A 288 9.70 4.29 25.16
CA ALA A 288 10.12 2.93 24.85
C ALA A 288 11.65 2.74 24.87
N THR A 289 12.41 3.81 24.61
CA THR A 289 13.85 3.74 24.36
C THR A 289 14.65 4.71 25.22
N ASP A 290 15.97 4.54 25.22
CA ASP A 290 16.92 5.50 25.78
C ASP A 290 17.40 6.52 24.72
N LEU A 291 16.71 6.59 23.57
CA LEU A 291 16.96 7.61 22.56
C LEU A 291 16.43 8.97 23.05
N THR A 292 17.03 10.05 22.55
CA THR A 292 16.55 11.41 22.76
C THR A 292 16.42 12.11 21.41
N VAL A 293 15.21 12.55 21.07
CA VAL A 293 14.90 13.25 19.83
C VAL A 293 15.29 14.71 19.98
N ARG A 294 16.51 15.05 19.54
CA ARG A 294 16.99 16.44 19.55
C ARG A 294 16.53 17.24 18.34
N ARG A 295 16.38 16.57 17.20
CA ARG A 295 16.08 17.20 15.92
C ARG A 295 15.33 16.22 15.03
N ILE A 296 14.19 16.68 14.52
CA ILE A 296 13.47 16.02 13.43
C ILE A 296 14.05 16.54 12.11
N THR A 297 14.58 15.65 11.29
CA THR A 297 15.23 16.01 10.03
C THR A 297 14.22 16.19 8.90
N HIS A 298 13.22 15.30 8.85
CA HIS A 298 12.07 15.38 7.93
C HIS A 298 10.83 14.87 8.66
N LYS A 299 9.67 15.36 8.23
CA LYS A 299 8.35 14.94 8.69
C LYS A 299 7.41 14.92 7.50
N TRP A 300 6.52 13.93 7.45
CA TRP A 300 5.51 13.82 6.41
C TRP A 300 4.32 13.00 6.92
N ALA A 301 3.22 13.06 6.20
CA ALA A 301 2.11 12.14 6.39
C ALA A 301 1.59 11.64 5.04
N GLY A 302 1.10 10.40 5.02
CA GLY A 302 0.42 9.80 3.88
C GLY A 302 -0.98 9.33 4.26
N LEU A 303 -1.82 9.06 3.27
CA LEU A 303 -3.17 8.53 3.45
C LEU A 303 -3.20 7.04 3.09
N ARG A 304 -3.44 6.18 4.10
CA ARG A 304 -3.77 4.76 3.91
C ARG A 304 -5.28 4.67 3.76
N THR A 305 -5.76 4.25 2.59
CA THR A 305 -7.19 4.27 2.27
C THR A 305 -7.79 2.88 2.37
N PHE A 306 -8.81 2.72 3.20
CA PHE A 306 -9.44 1.42 3.50
C PHE A 306 -10.89 1.39 3.07
N SER A 307 -11.31 0.26 2.53
CA SER A 307 -12.73 -0.12 2.46
C SER A 307 -13.27 -0.45 3.88
N PRO A 308 -14.60 -0.60 4.04
CA PRO A 308 -15.20 -0.98 5.32
C PRO A 308 -14.66 -2.28 5.93
N ASP A 309 -14.30 -3.25 5.09
CA ASP A 309 -13.73 -4.55 5.51
C ASP A 309 -12.20 -4.58 5.51
N ARG A 310 -11.56 -3.46 5.17
CA ARG A 310 -10.11 -3.27 5.05
C ARG A 310 -9.43 -4.19 4.03
N THR A 311 -10.20 -4.80 3.13
CA THR A 311 -9.73 -5.55 1.95
C THR A 311 -9.85 -4.67 0.70
N PRO A 312 -8.85 -4.63 -0.20
CA PRO A 312 -8.94 -3.82 -1.42
C PRO A 312 -10.19 -4.11 -2.26
N VAL A 313 -10.61 -3.14 -3.06
CA VAL A 313 -11.75 -3.26 -3.98
C VAL A 313 -11.23 -3.34 -5.40
N VAL A 314 -11.45 -4.48 -6.04
CA VAL A 314 -10.93 -4.83 -7.36
C VAL A 314 -12.02 -5.50 -8.18
N GLY A 315 -12.44 -4.88 -9.27
CA GLY A 315 -13.47 -5.43 -10.14
C GLY A 315 -14.34 -4.37 -10.78
N TYR A 316 -15.16 -4.78 -11.75
CA TYR A 316 -16.16 -3.90 -12.34
C TYR A 316 -17.23 -3.54 -11.32
N ASP A 317 -17.75 -2.32 -11.44
CA ASP A 317 -18.91 -1.89 -10.68
C ASP A 317 -20.16 -2.72 -11.07
N PRO A 318 -20.98 -3.15 -10.10
CA PRO A 318 -22.21 -3.91 -10.38
C PRO A 318 -23.22 -3.18 -11.27
N ALA A 319 -23.28 -1.85 -11.21
CA ALA A 319 -24.22 -1.03 -11.95
C ALA A 319 -23.61 -0.48 -13.26
N ASP A 320 -22.29 -0.44 -13.38
CA ASP A 320 -21.58 0.02 -14.57
C ASP A 320 -20.39 -0.89 -14.95
N ASN A 321 -20.59 -1.70 -16.00
CA ASN A 321 -19.59 -2.63 -16.53
C ASN A 321 -18.40 -2.00 -17.27
N GLY A 322 -18.32 -0.67 -17.36
CA GLY A 322 -17.14 0.04 -17.85
C GLY A 322 -16.41 0.84 -16.79
N PHE A 323 -16.90 0.91 -15.55
CA PHE A 323 -16.17 1.44 -14.40
C PHE A 323 -15.52 0.29 -13.63
N PHE A 324 -14.20 0.34 -13.44
CA PHE A 324 -13.46 -0.70 -12.74
C PHE A 324 -12.76 -0.11 -11.51
N TRP A 325 -13.06 -0.66 -10.34
CA TRP A 325 -12.41 -0.30 -9.09
C TRP A 325 -11.03 -0.94 -8.99
N LEU A 326 -10.02 -0.14 -8.64
CA LEU A 326 -8.73 -0.59 -8.12
C LEU A 326 -8.36 0.30 -6.93
N ALA A 327 -9.08 0.12 -5.82
CA ALA A 327 -9.05 1.04 -4.69
C ALA A 327 -8.87 0.32 -3.35
N GLY A 328 -8.72 1.09 -2.26
CA GLY A 328 -8.68 0.55 -0.91
C GLY A 328 -7.41 -0.26 -0.58
N GLN A 329 -6.26 0.09 -1.16
CA GLN A 329 -4.98 -0.62 -0.94
C GLN A 329 -4.51 -0.63 0.52
N GLY A 330 -5.07 0.23 1.38
CA GLY A 330 -4.73 0.30 2.79
C GLY A 330 -3.26 0.60 3.04
N GLY A 331 -2.67 -0.11 4.02
CA GLY A 331 -1.25 -0.06 4.32
C GLY A 331 -0.37 -0.99 3.48
N TYR A 332 -0.93 -1.63 2.44
CA TYR A 332 -0.34 -2.82 1.81
C TYR A 332 -0.03 -2.63 0.32
N GLY A 333 -0.39 -1.49 -0.25
CA GLY A 333 -0.40 -1.27 -1.70
C GLY A 333 0.92 -1.50 -2.41
N ILE A 334 2.07 -1.36 -1.74
CA ILE A 334 3.38 -1.65 -2.31
C ILE A 334 3.64 -3.16 -2.33
N GLN A 335 3.52 -3.83 -1.18
CA GLN A 335 3.87 -5.25 -1.05
C GLN A 335 2.93 -6.16 -1.84
N THR A 336 1.70 -5.72 -2.12
CA THR A 336 0.73 -6.46 -2.94
C THR A 336 0.76 -6.06 -4.42
N ALA A 337 1.51 -5.02 -4.82
CA ALA A 337 1.39 -4.41 -6.14
C ALA A 337 1.54 -5.42 -7.31
N PRO A 338 2.51 -6.35 -7.30
CA PRO A 338 2.65 -7.32 -8.40
C PRO A 338 1.45 -8.24 -8.58
N ALA A 339 0.99 -8.89 -7.50
CA ALA A 339 -0.18 -9.78 -7.57
C ALA A 339 -1.46 -9.00 -7.87
N MET A 340 -1.59 -7.80 -7.31
CA MET A 340 -2.75 -6.94 -7.54
C MET A 340 -2.84 -6.49 -9.01
N ALA A 341 -1.72 -6.11 -9.62
CA ALA A 341 -1.67 -5.69 -11.01
C ALA A 341 -2.05 -6.82 -11.97
N GLU A 342 -1.53 -8.02 -11.75
CA GLU A 342 -1.86 -9.20 -12.58
C GLU A 342 -3.33 -9.61 -12.42
N LEU A 343 -3.84 -9.63 -11.18
CA LEU A 343 -5.26 -9.88 -10.92
C LEU A 343 -6.14 -8.86 -11.63
N ALA A 344 -5.89 -7.57 -11.39
CA ALA A 344 -6.69 -6.50 -11.97
C ALA A 344 -6.61 -6.50 -13.50
N ALA A 345 -5.45 -6.79 -14.09
CA ALA A 345 -5.32 -6.92 -15.54
C ALA A 345 -6.17 -8.07 -16.10
N ALA A 346 -6.17 -9.23 -15.45
CA ALA A 346 -7.01 -10.36 -15.84
C ALA A 346 -8.51 -10.00 -15.77
N LEU A 347 -8.94 -9.39 -14.66
CA LEU A 347 -10.33 -9.00 -14.44
C LEU A 347 -10.80 -7.90 -15.40
N VAL A 348 -9.98 -6.86 -15.65
CA VAL A 348 -10.26 -5.85 -16.68
C VAL A 348 -10.50 -6.53 -18.03
N MET A 349 -9.69 -7.54 -18.37
CA MET A 349 -9.83 -8.32 -19.60
C MET A 349 -10.95 -9.37 -19.57
N ASN A 350 -11.81 -9.38 -18.55
CA ASN A 350 -12.87 -10.37 -18.34
C ASN A 350 -12.36 -11.82 -18.31
N ARG A 351 -11.16 -12.03 -17.76
CA ARG A 351 -10.57 -13.36 -17.55
C ARG A 351 -10.73 -13.76 -16.08
N ALA A 352 -10.73 -15.07 -15.85
CA ALA A 352 -10.71 -15.60 -14.49
C ALA A 352 -9.43 -15.21 -13.74
N VAL A 353 -9.48 -15.29 -12.41
CA VAL A 353 -8.30 -15.17 -11.54
C VAL A 353 -7.18 -16.09 -12.06
N PRO A 354 -5.95 -15.57 -12.30
CA PRO A 354 -4.82 -16.39 -12.72
C PRO A 354 -4.59 -17.58 -11.78
N GLU A 355 -4.37 -18.77 -12.34
CA GLU A 355 -4.22 -20.01 -11.56
C GLU A 355 -3.14 -19.90 -10.47
N ARG A 356 -2.03 -19.19 -10.75
CA ARG A 356 -0.97 -18.96 -9.76
C ARG A 356 -1.47 -18.18 -8.55
N LEU A 357 -2.31 -17.16 -8.75
CA LEU A 357 -2.85 -16.34 -7.65
C LEU A 357 -3.89 -17.14 -6.86
N ALA A 358 -4.73 -17.91 -7.56
CA ALA A 358 -5.68 -18.82 -6.94
C ALA A 358 -4.99 -19.87 -6.05
N ALA A 359 -3.79 -20.34 -6.42
CA ALA A 359 -2.99 -21.26 -5.60
C ALA A 359 -2.53 -20.65 -4.26
N TYR A 360 -2.42 -19.32 -4.16
CA TYR A 360 -2.19 -18.61 -2.89
C TYR A 360 -3.50 -18.32 -2.13
N GLY A 361 -4.65 -18.73 -2.65
CA GLY A 361 -5.96 -18.51 -2.05
C GLY A 361 -6.58 -17.14 -2.36
N VAL A 362 -6.08 -16.44 -3.39
CA VAL A 362 -6.72 -15.22 -3.91
C VAL A 362 -7.99 -15.59 -4.65
N LYS A 363 -9.10 -14.91 -4.32
CA LYS A 363 -10.40 -15.12 -4.95
C LYS A 363 -11.03 -13.79 -5.34
N GLU A 364 -11.72 -13.77 -6.46
CA GLU A 364 -12.45 -12.59 -6.92
C GLU A 364 -13.57 -12.18 -5.95
N GLU A 365 -14.28 -13.14 -5.36
CA GLU A 365 -15.37 -12.91 -4.39
C GLU A 365 -14.94 -12.08 -3.17
N ASP A 366 -13.66 -12.17 -2.79
CA ASP A 366 -13.10 -11.44 -1.65
C ASP A 366 -12.77 -9.97 -1.99
N LEU A 367 -12.71 -9.61 -3.28
CA LEU A 367 -12.15 -8.35 -3.78
C LEU A 367 -13.16 -7.54 -4.60
N THR A 368 -14.17 -8.19 -5.17
CA THR A 368 -15.21 -7.55 -5.99
C THR A 368 -16.01 -6.51 -5.21
N PRO A 369 -16.38 -5.36 -5.80
CA PRO A 369 -17.24 -4.36 -5.15
C PRO A 369 -18.64 -4.92 -4.81
N HIS A 370 -19.09 -5.98 -5.49
CA HIS A 370 -20.36 -6.67 -5.21
C HIS A 370 -20.51 -7.11 -3.74
N ARG A 371 -19.41 -7.32 -3.01
CA ARG A 371 -19.49 -7.70 -1.59
C ARG A 371 -20.06 -6.61 -0.67
N PHE A 372 -20.15 -5.37 -1.14
CA PHE A 372 -20.74 -4.25 -0.41
C PHE A 372 -22.18 -3.94 -0.83
N THR A 373 -22.68 -4.55 -1.91
CA THR A 373 -24.09 -4.45 -2.26
C THR A 373 -24.87 -5.38 -1.34
N THR A 374 -25.68 -4.81 -0.44
CA THR A 374 -26.71 -5.60 0.26
C THR A 374 -27.69 -6.12 -0.78
N ASP A 375 -27.96 -7.43 -0.79
CA ASP A 375 -29.06 -8.02 -1.56
C ASP A 375 -30.39 -7.37 -1.15
N SER A 376 -30.75 -6.27 -1.82
CA SER A 376 -32.09 -5.70 -1.76
C SER A 376 -33.01 -6.50 -2.68
N GLU A 377 -33.10 -7.82 -2.49
CA GLU A 377 -34.06 -8.69 -3.19
C GLU A 377 -34.22 -10.05 -2.49
N SER A 378 -34.83 -10.05 -1.29
CA SER A 378 -35.53 -11.22 -0.73
C SER A 378 -36.88 -10.82 -0.13
N GLY A 379 -37.64 -10.04 -0.89
CA GLY A 379 -38.97 -9.60 -0.50
C GLY A 379 -39.87 -9.34 -1.68
N GLN A 380 -40.34 -10.40 -2.33
CA GLN A 380 -41.69 -10.50 -2.91
C GLN A 380 -42.21 -11.93 -2.80
#